data_AF-A0A0D8XEP1-F1
#
_entry.id   AF-A0A0D8XEP1-F1
#
_cell.length_a   1.000
_cell.length_b   1.000
_cell.length_c   1.000
_cell.angle_alpha   90.00
_cell.angle_beta   90.00
_cell.angle_gamma   90.00
#
_symmetry.space_group_name_H-M   'P 1'
#
loop_
_entity.id
_entity.type
_entity.pdbx_description
1 polymer ?
#
loop_
_entity_poly.entity_id
_entity_poly.type
_entity_poly.pdbx_seq_one_letter_code
_entity_poly.pdbx_strand_id
1 'polypeptide(L)'
;MNSAYLDERHIAAVEKLVSDPDEMDVTCHPRVVPMYVKEVPCTPLEHPLEFTYVYSFFLRPPGKFDPVEYAQYVQQIAAVCSVEQFWSIYRHIKRPCDIGEKVDVHFFKKGVKPVWEDEANLKGGKWIIRLKKVFS
;
A
#
# COMPACT_ATOMS: atom_id res chain seq x y z
N MET A 1 -18.34 13.89 16.37
CA MET A 1 -16.94 14.33 16.16
C MET A 1 -16.48 13.76 14.83
N ASN A 2 -16.38 14.61 13.81
CA ASN A 2 -16.20 14.23 12.41
C ASN A 2 -14.86 13.53 12.18
N SER A 3 -14.91 12.36 11.55
CA SER A 3 -13.75 11.67 10.99
C SER A 3 -13.18 12.53 9.85
N ALA A 4 -12.01 13.11 10.07
CA ALA A 4 -11.35 14.05 9.17
C ALA A 4 -10.78 13.41 7.87
N TYR A 5 -11.40 12.35 7.35
CA TYR A 5 -10.96 11.65 6.13
C TYR A 5 -12.02 11.51 5.04
N LEU A 6 -13.26 11.88 5.32
CA LEU A 6 -14.31 11.98 4.30
C LEU A 6 -14.58 13.47 4.08
N ASP A 7 -13.76 14.12 3.24
CA ASP A 7 -14.17 15.38 2.60
C ASP A 7 -15.37 15.04 1.70
N GLU A 8 -16.33 15.96 1.55
CA GLU A 8 -17.51 15.81 0.68
C GLU A 8 -17.11 15.40 -0.74
N ARG A 9 -15.93 15.82 -1.17
CA ARG A 9 -15.31 15.41 -2.45
C ARG A 9 -15.05 13.90 -2.57
N HIS A 10 -14.66 13.24 -1.48
CA HIS A 10 -14.48 11.78 -1.49
C HIS A 10 -15.81 11.05 -1.50
N ILE A 11 -16.81 11.53 -0.75
CA ILE A 11 -18.16 10.95 -0.76
C ILE A 11 -18.76 11.05 -2.16
N ALA A 12 -18.65 12.22 -2.80
CA ALA A 12 -19.11 12.43 -4.17
C ALA A 12 -18.38 11.55 -5.20
N ALA A 13 -17.08 11.25 -5.00
CA ALA A 13 -16.34 10.34 -5.87
C ALA A 13 -16.84 8.89 -5.74
N VAL A 14 -17.14 8.44 -4.51
CA VAL A 14 -17.74 7.11 -4.26
C VAL A 14 -19.14 7.04 -4.86
N GLU A 15 -19.97 8.06 -4.66
CA GLU A 15 -21.33 8.12 -5.21
C GLU A 15 -21.32 8.14 -6.74
N LYS A 16 -20.38 8.87 -7.36
CA LYS A 16 -20.22 8.91 -8.82
C LYS A 16 -19.79 7.55 -9.40
N LEU A 17 -18.88 6.83 -8.72
CA LEU A 17 -18.45 5.49 -9.12
C LEU A 17 -19.55 4.43 -8.98
N VAL A 18 -20.50 4.64 -8.06
CA VAL A 18 -21.66 3.75 -7.86
C VAL A 18 -22.78 4.05 -8.86
N SER A 19 -22.86 5.28 -9.40
CA SER A 19 -23.97 5.73 -10.25
C SER A 19 -23.80 5.50 -11.75
N ASP A 20 -22.57 5.32 -12.26
CA ASP A 20 -22.33 5.20 -13.72
C ASP A 20 -21.42 4.00 -14.06
N PRO A 21 -21.98 2.80 -14.32
CA PRO A 21 -21.21 1.63 -14.70
C PRO A 21 -20.61 1.68 -16.13
N ASP A 22 -20.99 2.66 -16.95
CA ASP A 22 -20.59 2.75 -18.37
C ASP A 22 -19.55 3.86 -18.69
N GLU A 23 -19.08 4.66 -17.71
CA GLU A 23 -17.96 5.61 -17.92
C GLU A 23 -16.59 4.91 -17.71
N MET A 24 -16.37 3.80 -18.42
CA MET A 24 -15.08 3.13 -18.52
C MET A 24 -14.51 3.32 -19.93
N ASP A 25 -13.91 4.48 -20.21
CA ASP A 25 -12.99 4.64 -21.35
C ASP A 25 -11.57 5.03 -20.90
N VAL A 26 -10.83 3.97 -20.60
CA VAL A 26 -9.41 3.67 -20.85
C VAL A 26 -8.47 4.85 -21.17
N THR A 27 -7.60 5.18 -20.20
CA THR A 27 -6.12 4.99 -20.31
C THR A 27 -5.41 5.33 -18.99
N CYS A 28 -5.82 4.71 -17.88
CA CYS A 28 -4.83 4.37 -16.86
C CYS A 28 -4.33 2.97 -17.20
N HIS A 29 -3.30 2.86 -18.04
CA HIS A 29 -2.52 1.64 -18.01
C HIS A 29 -1.97 1.55 -16.59
N PRO A 30 -2.36 0.54 -15.78
CA PRO A 30 -1.64 0.33 -14.55
C PRO A 30 -0.18 0.17 -14.99
N ARG A 31 0.69 1.08 -14.55
CA ARG A 31 2.11 0.74 -14.51
C ARG A 31 2.17 -0.41 -13.52
N VAL A 32 1.96 -1.63 -14.02
CA VAL A 32 2.33 -2.85 -13.32
C VAL A 32 3.84 -2.82 -13.33
N VAL A 33 4.40 -2.01 -12.43
CA VAL A 33 5.83 -2.02 -12.19
C VAL A 33 6.08 -3.41 -11.63
N PRO A 34 6.85 -4.25 -12.32
CA PRO A 34 7.20 -5.55 -11.76
C PRO A 34 7.81 -5.31 -10.38
N MET A 35 7.51 -6.21 -9.45
CA MET A 35 8.12 -6.16 -8.13
C MET A 35 9.63 -6.04 -8.28
N TYR A 36 10.23 -5.15 -7.49
CA TYR A 36 11.69 -4.94 -7.51
C TYR A 36 12.45 -6.24 -7.19
N VAL A 37 11.84 -7.13 -6.41
CA VAL A 37 12.36 -8.47 -6.12
C VAL A 37 11.41 -9.52 -6.69
N LYS A 38 11.98 -10.47 -7.44
CA LYS A 38 11.24 -11.63 -7.97
C LYS A 38 10.74 -12.49 -6.82
N GLU A 39 9.52 -12.97 -6.95
CA GLU A 39 8.95 -13.91 -6.00
C GLU A 39 9.69 -15.26 -6.05
N VAL A 40 10.05 -15.78 -4.88
CA VAL A 40 10.75 -17.06 -4.71
C VAL A 40 9.92 -17.93 -3.76
N PRO A 41 9.65 -19.21 -4.09
CA PRO A 41 8.94 -20.10 -3.18
C PRO A 41 9.74 -20.35 -1.90
N CYS A 42 9.03 -20.60 -0.80
CA CYS A 42 9.65 -20.99 0.47
C CYS A 42 10.43 -22.29 0.29
N THR A 43 11.68 -22.31 0.74
CA THR A 43 12.52 -23.53 0.68
C THR A 43 12.31 -24.39 1.93
N PRO A 44 12.66 -25.70 1.91
CA PRO A 44 12.55 -26.56 3.09
C PRO A 44 13.44 -26.15 4.29
N LEU A 45 14.39 -25.24 4.08
CA LEU A 45 15.29 -24.73 5.11
C LEU A 45 14.81 -23.41 5.73
N GLU A 46 13.70 -22.87 5.24
CA GLU A 46 13.10 -21.62 5.69
C GLU A 46 11.91 -21.88 6.62
N HIS A 47 11.58 -20.89 7.45
CA HIS A 47 10.41 -20.93 8.32
C HIS A 47 9.21 -20.30 7.60
N PRO A 48 8.19 -21.10 7.22
CA PRO A 48 7.07 -20.59 6.43
C PRO A 48 6.20 -19.63 7.25
N LEU A 49 5.69 -18.59 6.59
CA LEU A 49 4.63 -17.75 7.10
C LEU A 49 3.27 -18.37 6.75
N GLU A 50 2.25 -18.13 7.58
CA GLU A 50 0.87 -18.56 7.32
C GLU A 50 0.32 -18.00 5.99
N PHE A 51 0.68 -16.74 5.69
CA PHE A 51 0.28 -16.07 4.46
C PHE A 51 1.51 -15.49 3.76
N THR A 52 1.41 -15.35 2.44
CA THR A 52 2.35 -14.49 1.71
C THR A 52 2.00 -13.04 1.95
N TYR A 53 3.00 -12.20 2.22
CA TYR A 53 2.84 -10.76 2.41
C TYR A 53 3.60 -9.99 1.34
N VAL A 54 3.13 -8.79 1.01
CA VAL A 54 3.72 -7.91 0.01
C VAL A 54 4.17 -6.62 0.68
N TYR A 55 5.47 -6.34 0.56
CA TYR A 55 6.01 -5.02 0.82
C TYR A 55 5.64 -4.08 -0.33
N SER A 56 5.13 -2.90 0.00
CA SER A 56 4.95 -1.82 -0.96
C SER A 56 5.23 -0.47 -0.33
N PHE A 57 5.48 0.54 -1.14
CA PHE A 57 5.63 1.91 -0.68
C PHE A 57 4.84 2.88 -1.54
N PHE A 58 4.39 3.96 -0.92
CA PHE A 58 3.88 5.14 -1.60
C PHE A 58 4.84 6.29 -1.30
N LEU A 59 5.45 6.81 -2.36
CA LEU A 59 6.20 8.06 -2.30
C LEU A 59 5.26 9.18 -2.76
N ARG A 60 5.00 10.15 -1.87
CA ARG A 60 4.12 11.27 -2.21
C ARG A 60 4.74 12.11 -3.33
N PRO A 61 4.05 12.30 -4.48
CA PRO A 61 4.56 13.15 -5.54
C PRO A 61 4.67 14.62 -5.09
N PRO A 62 5.61 15.40 -5.64
CA PRO A 62 5.70 16.82 -5.36
C PRO A 62 4.49 17.57 -5.94
N GLY A 63 3.84 18.42 -5.14
CA GLY A 63 2.72 19.26 -5.59
C GLY A 63 1.34 18.74 -5.20
N LYS A 64 0.34 19.01 -6.06
CA LYS A 64 -1.04 18.55 -5.86
C LYS A 64 -1.12 17.04 -6.11
N PHE A 65 -1.79 16.34 -5.20
CA PHE A 65 -1.99 14.90 -5.26
C PHE A 65 -3.49 14.63 -5.07
N ASP A 66 -4.10 13.92 -6.02
CA ASP A 66 -5.48 13.45 -5.90
C ASP A 66 -5.50 12.10 -5.18
N PRO A 67 -6.18 11.98 -4.03
CA PRO A 67 -6.32 10.71 -3.31
C PRO A 67 -6.96 9.59 -4.14
N VAL A 68 -7.77 9.91 -5.16
CA VAL A 68 -8.36 8.90 -6.06
C VAL A 68 -7.27 8.18 -6.88
N GLU A 69 -6.14 8.85 -7.16
CA GLU A 69 -5.02 8.25 -7.88
C GLU A 69 -4.07 7.47 -6.96
N TYR A 70 -4.30 7.46 -5.64
CA TYR A 70 -3.39 6.86 -4.65
C TYR A 70 -2.92 5.45 -5.03
N ALA A 71 -3.86 4.61 -5.45
CA ALA A 71 -3.60 3.22 -5.83
C ALA A 71 -2.54 3.10 -6.94
N GLN A 72 -2.44 4.07 -7.85
CA GLN A 72 -1.50 4.06 -8.97
C GLN A 72 -0.06 4.37 -8.55
N TYR A 73 0.12 5.06 -7.43
CA TYR A 73 1.43 5.43 -6.88
C TYR A 73 1.96 4.41 -5.88
N VAL A 74 1.17 3.42 -5.47
CA VAL A 74 1.62 2.32 -4.62
C VAL A 74 2.50 1.38 -5.44
N GLN A 75 3.78 1.32 -5.10
CA GLN A 75 4.76 0.46 -5.77
C GLN A 75 5.07 -0.77 -4.93
N GLN A 76 4.91 -1.96 -5.52
CA GLN A 76 5.23 -3.22 -4.85
C GLN A 76 6.74 -3.52 -4.92
N ILE A 77 7.33 -3.89 -3.78
CA ILE A 77 8.75 -4.20 -3.64
C ILE A 77 8.99 -5.69 -3.78
N ALA A 78 8.38 -6.48 -2.92
CA ALA A 78 8.64 -7.91 -2.80
C ALA A 78 7.44 -8.62 -2.19
N ALA A 79 7.19 -9.86 -2.63
CA ALA A 79 6.34 -10.82 -1.94
C ALA A 79 7.23 -11.75 -1.10
N VAL A 80 6.84 -12.01 0.15
CA VAL A 80 7.56 -12.87 1.09
C VAL A 80 6.63 -13.92 1.68
N CYS A 81 7.07 -15.18 1.72
CA CYS A 81 6.32 -16.30 2.28
C CYS A 81 7.08 -17.05 3.38
N SER A 82 8.26 -16.57 3.77
CA SER A 82 9.03 -17.08 4.91
C SER A 82 9.63 -15.97 5.78
N VAL A 83 10.03 -16.33 7.00
CA VAL A 83 10.69 -15.41 7.96
C VAL A 83 12.03 -14.92 7.42
N GLU A 84 12.79 -15.78 6.75
CA GLU A 84 14.08 -15.47 6.14
C GLU A 84 13.92 -14.48 4.99
N GLN A 85 12.92 -14.69 4.13
CA GLN A 85 12.59 -13.76 3.06
C GLN A 85 12.20 -12.40 3.64
N PHE A 86 11.37 -12.35 4.70
CA PHE A 86 11.05 -11.11 5.38
C PHE A 86 12.31 -10.35 5.83
N TRP A 87 13.22 -11.01 6.54
CA TRP A 87 14.44 -10.36 7.04
C TRP A 87 15.40 -9.97 5.93
N SER A 88 15.50 -10.78 4.87
CA SER A 88 16.30 -10.51 3.67
C SER A 88 15.85 -9.23 2.98
N ILE A 89 14.54 -8.96 2.89
CA ILE A 89 14.02 -7.71 2.34
C ILE A 89 14.19 -6.56 3.33
N TYR A 90 13.74 -6.73 4.58
CA TYR A 90 13.71 -5.67 5.59
C TYR A 90 15.08 -5.03 5.82
N ARG A 91 16.16 -5.82 5.84
CA ARG A 91 17.53 -5.31 6.04
C ARG A 91 18.02 -4.35 4.94
N HIS A 92 17.38 -4.35 3.77
CA HIS A 92 17.72 -3.49 2.63
C HIS A 92 16.77 -2.29 2.50
N ILE A 93 15.71 -2.23 3.30
CA ILE A 93 14.82 -1.07 3.37
C ILE A 93 15.43 -0.03 4.30
N LYS A 94 15.41 1.25 3.88
CA LYS A 94 15.81 2.37 4.77
C LYS A 94 14.93 2.39 6.01
N ARG A 95 15.55 2.58 7.19
CA ARG A 95 14.78 2.66 8.44
C ARG A 95 13.87 3.89 8.40
N PRO A 96 12.67 3.84 9.02
CA PRO A 96 11.77 5.00 9.06
C PRO A 96 12.41 6.29 9.60
N CYS A 97 13.42 6.18 10.47
CA CYS A 97 14.17 7.33 10.98
C CYS A 97 15.06 8.01 9.93
N ASP A 98 15.53 7.25 8.93
CA ASP A 98 16.51 7.69 7.92
C ASP A 98 15.84 8.10 6.60
N ILE A 99 14.52 7.95 6.50
CA ILE A 99 13.75 8.37 5.32
C ILE A 99 13.48 9.89 5.46
N GLY A 100 14.16 10.69 4.65
CA GLY A 100 13.97 12.14 4.59
C GLY A 100 12.70 12.58 3.83
N GLU A 101 12.08 11.66 3.10
CA GLU A 101 10.90 11.90 2.27
C GLU A 101 9.61 11.46 2.97
N LYS A 102 8.46 12.00 2.56
CA LYS A 102 7.16 11.52 3.04
C LYS A 102 6.81 10.22 2.31
N VAL A 103 7.27 9.10 2.88
CA VAL A 103 7.00 7.74 2.39
C VAL A 103 6.06 7.03 3.34
N ASP A 104 5.02 6.42 2.77
CA ASP A 104 4.19 5.44 3.47
C ASP A 104 4.67 4.04 3.07
N VAL A 105 5.04 3.21 4.05
CA VAL A 105 5.44 1.81 3.85
C VAL A 105 4.28 0.91 4.25
N HIS A 106 3.92 -0.03 3.38
CA HIS A 106 2.84 -0.97 3.60
C HIS A 106 3.36 -2.41 3.61
N PHE A 107 2.74 -3.23 4.45
CA PHE A 107 2.97 -4.66 4.52
C PHE A 107 1.62 -5.36 4.65
N PHE A 108 1.08 -5.83 3.52
CA PHE A 108 -0.27 -6.40 3.42
C PHE A 108 -0.19 -7.85 2.96
N LYS A 109 -1.24 -8.64 3.24
CA LYS A 109 -1.34 -9.99 2.67
C LYS A 109 -1.39 -9.91 1.14
N LYS A 110 -0.81 -10.89 0.45
CA LYS A 110 -0.87 -10.98 -1.01
C LYS A 110 -2.33 -11.02 -1.47
N GLY A 111 -2.64 -10.20 -2.46
CA GLY A 111 -4.00 -10.03 -2.98
C GLY A 111 -4.81 -8.93 -2.30
N VAL A 112 -4.37 -8.39 -1.15
CA VAL A 112 -5.02 -7.25 -0.49
C VAL A 112 -4.23 -5.98 -0.79
N LYS A 113 -4.85 -5.01 -1.46
CA LYS A 113 -4.22 -3.72 -1.75
C LYS A 113 -4.29 -2.82 -0.52
N PRO A 114 -3.27 -1.97 -0.27
CA PRO A 114 -3.24 -1.05 0.86
C PRO A 114 -4.11 0.20 0.59
N VAL A 115 -5.32 0.01 0.09
CA VAL A 115 -6.27 1.05 -0.32
C VAL A 115 -7.64 0.73 0.27
N TRP A 116 -8.45 1.75 0.54
CA TRP A 116 -9.73 1.54 1.23
C TRP A 116 -10.79 0.92 0.31
N GLU A 117 -10.63 1.09 -1.00
CA GLU A 117 -11.47 0.55 -2.07
C GLU A 117 -11.33 -0.97 -2.23
N ASP A 118 -10.27 -1.56 -1.69
CA ASP A 118 -10.07 -3.00 -1.73
C ASP A 118 -11.18 -3.71 -0.96
N GLU A 119 -11.78 -4.75 -1.56
CA GLU A 119 -12.91 -5.47 -0.98
C GLU A 119 -12.65 -5.97 0.44
N ALA A 120 -11.40 -6.36 0.74
CA ALA A 120 -11.01 -6.82 2.07
C ALA A 120 -10.95 -5.68 3.11
N ASN A 121 -10.87 -4.43 2.68
CA ASN A 121 -10.75 -3.25 3.54
C ASN A 121 -12.06 -2.45 3.68
N LEU A 122 -13.02 -2.59 2.75
CA LEU A 122 -14.26 -1.79 2.68
C LEU A 122 -15.06 -1.75 3.99
N LYS A 123 -15.14 -2.88 4.70
CA LYS A 123 -15.92 -3.02 5.95
C LYS A 123 -15.04 -2.99 7.20
N GLY A 124 -13.79 -2.59 7.05
CA GLY A 124 -12.79 -2.62 8.10
C GLY A 124 -12.51 -1.26 8.74
N GLY A 125 -11.33 -1.16 9.34
CA GLY A 125 -10.81 0.06 9.92
C GLY A 125 -9.32 -0.12 10.24
N LYS A 126 -8.67 0.95 10.70
CA LYS A 126 -7.27 0.89 11.14
C LYS A 126 -7.08 1.56 12.49
N TRP A 127 -6.24 0.95 13.31
CA TRP A 127 -5.72 1.59 14.50
C TRP A 127 -4.54 2.48 14.11
N ILE A 128 -4.53 3.73 14.56
CA ILE A 128 -3.46 4.69 14.26
C ILE A 128 -2.77 5.07 15.55
N ILE A 129 -1.47 4.80 15.62
CA ILE A 129 -0.60 5.24 16.71
C ILE A 129 0.29 6.35 16.17
N ARG A 130 0.22 7.53 16.79
CA ARG A 130 1.05 8.68 16.42
C ARG A 130 2.26 8.76 17.35
N LEU A 131 3.45 8.55 16.80
CA LEU A 131 4.71 8.64 17.52
C LEU A 131 5.33 10.01 17.30
N LYS A 132 5.84 10.64 18.37
CA LYS A 132 6.64 11.87 18.25
C LYS A 132 8.01 11.49 17.68
N LYS A 133 8.55 12.28 16.75
CA LYS A 133 9.94 12.12 16.30
C LYS A 133 10.86 12.37 17.50
N VAL A 134 11.47 11.31 18.00
CA VAL A 134 12.52 11.42 19.01
C VAL A 134 13.79 11.76 18.23
N PHE A 135 14.42 12.87 18.57
CA PHE A 135 15.63 13.35 17.88
C PHE A 135 16.70 12.24 17.86
N SER A 136 17.21 11.94 16.67
CA SER A 136 18.38 11.11 16.40
C SER A 136 19.55 11.99 16.04
#